data_AF-A0A530KFR6-F1
#
_entry.id   AF-A0A530KFR6-F1
#
_cell.length_a   1.000
_cell.length_b   1.000
_cell.length_c   1.000
_cell.angle_alpha   90.00
_cell.angle_beta   90.00
_cell.angle_gamma   90.00
#
_symmetry.space_group_name_H-M   'P 1'
#
loop_
_entity.id
_entity.type
_entity.pdbx_description
1 polymer ?
#
loop_
_entity_poly.entity_id
_entity_poly.type
_entity_poly.pdbx_seq_one_letter_code
_entity_poly.pdbx_strand_id
1 'polypeptide(L)'
;MADFVAILKKALGKHGDETPEKRTRIYASVRTMLAKKLGEYSPPLATEAIDTQIRSLEDAITSVERDYAKSVPEPDPLAELEHIFSSIDRNKNH
;
A
#
# COMPACT_ATOMS: atom_id res chain seq x y z
N MET A 1 -4.12 5.20 -20.88
CA MET A 1 -4.65 4.97 -19.53
C MET A 1 -3.82 5.78 -18.54
N ALA A 2 -4.43 6.45 -17.56
CA ALA A 2 -3.67 7.10 -16.51
C ALA A 2 -2.90 6.04 -15.73
N ASP A 3 -1.57 6.15 -15.70
CA ASP A 3 -0.72 5.17 -15.05
C ASP A 3 -0.63 5.47 -13.54
N PHE A 4 -1.76 5.27 -12.86
CA PHE A 4 -1.87 5.49 -11.41
C PHE A 4 -0.85 4.66 -10.64
N VAL A 5 -0.52 3.47 -11.13
CA VAL A 5 0.51 2.60 -10.52
C VAL A 5 1.87 3.30 -10.52
N ALA A 6 2.30 3.85 -11.66
CA ALA A 6 3.57 4.56 -11.74
C ALA A 6 3.60 5.81 -10.84
N ILE A 7 2.49 6.56 -10.78
CA ILE A 7 2.37 7.74 -9.91
C ILE A 7 2.45 7.35 -8.44
N LEU A 8 1.74 6.31 -8.02
CA LEU A 8 1.74 5.80 -6.65
C LEU A 8 3.13 5.30 -6.26
N LYS A 9 3.77 4.47 -7.10
CA LYS A 9 5.14 3.99 -6.84
C LYS A 9 6.13 5.14 -6.70
N LYS A 10 6.01 6.18 -7.53
CA LYS A 10 6.86 7.38 -7.44
C LYS A 10 6.61 8.17 -6.15
N ALA A 11 5.36 8.31 -5.74
CA ALA A 11 5.02 8.98 -4.47
C ALA A 11 5.59 8.21 -3.28
N LEU A 12 5.35 6.90 -3.20
CA LEU A 12 5.85 6.03 -2.14
C LEU A 12 7.40 6.02 -2.09
N GLY A 13 8.06 5.93 -3.25
CA GLY A 13 9.52 5.92 -3.35
C GLY A 13 10.17 7.24 -2.95
N LYS A 14 9.51 8.39 -3.17
CA LYS A 14 10.04 9.70 -2.75
C LYS A 14 10.02 9.88 -1.22
N HIS A 15 9.05 9.27 -0.54
CA HIS A 15 8.86 9.43 0.89
C HIS A 15 9.55 8.34 1.74
N GLY A 16 10.18 7.34 1.13
CA GLY A 16 10.83 6.24 1.86
C GLY A 16 9.82 5.41 2.66
N ASP A 17 8.59 5.29 2.15
CA ASP A 17 7.48 4.68 2.86
C ASP A 17 7.43 3.18 2.61
N GLU A 18 8.31 2.47 3.30
CA GLU A 18 8.42 1.02 3.24
C GLU A 18 7.40 0.31 4.15
N THR A 19 6.87 1.00 5.17
CA THR A 19 5.92 0.38 6.12
C THR A 19 4.47 0.48 5.64
N PRO A 20 3.65 -0.58 5.86
CA PRO A 20 2.25 -0.59 5.46
C PRO A 20 1.43 0.59 6.00
N GLU A 21 1.72 1.09 7.22
CA GLU A 21 0.96 2.22 7.79
C GLU A 21 1.20 3.51 7.02
N LYS A 22 2.45 3.76 6.59
CA LYS A 22 2.77 4.98 5.85
C LYS A 22 2.19 4.94 4.43
N ARG A 23 2.27 3.79 3.76
CA ARG A 23 1.63 3.57 2.45
C ARG A 23 0.12 3.84 2.52
N THR A 24 -0.54 3.36 3.58
CA THR A 24 -1.97 3.61 3.82
C THR A 24 -2.31 5.11 3.89
N ARG A 25 -1.48 5.92 4.56
CA ARG A 25 -1.66 7.38 4.62
C ARG A 25 -1.54 8.04 3.25
N ILE A 26 -0.57 7.60 2.44
CA ILE A 26 -0.41 8.10 1.07
C ILE A 26 -1.64 7.76 0.23
N TYR A 27 -2.15 6.53 0.30
CA TYR A 27 -3.36 6.15 -0.43
C TYR A 27 -4.58 7.00 -0.04
N ALA A 28 -4.78 7.26 1.27
CA ALA A 28 -5.84 8.15 1.73
C ALA A 28 -5.69 9.59 1.19
N SER A 29 -4.45 10.10 1.14
CA SER A 29 -4.16 11.42 0.58
C SER A 29 -4.50 11.48 -0.92
N VAL A 30 -4.07 10.48 -1.70
CA VAL A 30 -4.34 10.41 -3.13
C VAL A 30 -5.83 10.29 -3.43
N ARG A 31 -6.59 9.50 -2.65
CA ARG A 31 -8.06 9.43 -2.75
C ARG A 31 -8.72 10.80 -2.55
N THR A 32 -8.30 11.52 -1.52
CA THR A 32 -8.82 12.86 -1.21
C THR A 32 -8.50 13.85 -2.34
N MET A 33 -7.25 13.83 -2.84
CA MET A 33 -6.84 14.66 -3.97
C MET A 33 -7.61 14.34 -5.24
N LEU A 34 -7.86 13.05 -5.51
CA LEU A 34 -8.63 12.62 -6.67
C LEU A 34 -10.08 13.09 -6.58
N ALA A 35 -10.74 12.90 -5.44
CA ALA A 35 -12.11 13.37 -5.22
C ALA A 35 -12.22 14.89 -5.41
N LYS A 36 -11.27 15.65 -4.85
CA LYS A 36 -11.20 17.10 -5.05
C LYS A 36 -11.04 17.47 -6.53
N LYS A 37 -10.07 16.85 -7.22
CA LYS A 37 -9.84 17.02 -8.66
C LYS A 37 -11.09 16.75 -9.48
N LEU A 38 -11.81 15.66 -9.17
CA LEU A 38 -13.04 15.27 -9.86
C LEU A 38 -14.17 16.29 -9.66
N GLY A 39 -14.24 16.94 -8.48
CA GLY A 39 -15.19 18.01 -8.20
C GLY A 39 -14.83 19.38 -8.80
N GLU A 40 -13.57 19.58 -9.21
CA GLU A 40 -13.11 20.84 -9.84
C GLU A 40 -13.43 20.92 -11.34
N TYR A 41 -13.87 19.83 -11.99
CA TYR A 41 -14.19 19.84 -13.42
C TYR A 41 -15.46 20.65 -13.72
N SER A 42 -15.38 21.48 -14.75
CA SER A 42 -16.50 22.24 -15.30
C SER A 42 -16.51 22.16 -16.83
N PRO A 43 -17.57 21.61 -17.48
CA PRO A 43 -18.76 21.02 -16.85
C PRO A 43 -18.44 19.77 -16.02
N PRO A 44 -19.32 19.39 -15.07
CA PRO A 44 -19.11 18.21 -14.24
C PRO A 44 -18.91 16.97 -15.09
N LEU A 45 -17.98 16.10 -14.69
CA LEU A 45 -17.79 14.81 -15.34
C LEU A 45 -19.03 13.93 -15.12
N ALA A 46 -19.31 13.05 -16.09
CA ALA A 46 -20.34 12.05 -15.95
C ALA A 46 -20.04 11.12 -14.76
N THR A 47 -21.08 10.71 -14.03
CA THR A 47 -20.95 9.83 -12.86
C THR A 47 -20.17 8.56 -13.20
N GLU A 48 -20.43 7.93 -14.36
CA GLU A 48 -19.70 6.74 -14.79
C GLU A 48 -18.19 6.99 -14.98
N ALA A 49 -17.81 8.18 -15.44
CA ALA A 49 -16.40 8.54 -15.59
C ALA A 49 -15.73 8.79 -14.23
N ILE A 50 -16.45 9.37 -13.28
CA ILE A 50 -16.02 9.54 -11.88
C ILE A 50 -15.80 8.17 -11.24
N ASP A 51 -16.78 7.27 -11.33
CA ASP A 51 -16.70 5.92 -10.79
C ASP A 51 -15.56 5.12 -11.42
N THR A 52 -15.38 5.24 -12.74
CA THR A 52 -14.26 4.60 -13.46
C THR A 52 -12.92 5.11 -12.94
N GLN A 53 -12.79 6.41 -12.66
CA GLN A 53 -11.56 7.00 -12.17
C GLN A 53 -11.24 6.57 -10.74
N ILE A 54 -12.27 6.51 -9.87
CA ILE A 54 -12.13 6.02 -8.50
C ILE A 54 -11.72 4.54 -8.52
N ARG A 55 -12.41 3.70 -9.31
CA ARG A 55 -12.09 2.29 -9.44
C ARG A 55 -10.68 2.05 -9.97
N SER A 56 -10.26 2.82 -10.97
CA SER A 56 -8.90 2.75 -11.51
C SER A 56 -7.83 3.06 -10.47
N LEU A 57 -8.11 4.00 -9.55
CA LEU A 57 -7.21 4.29 -8.43
C LEU A 57 -7.13 3.11 -7.45
N GLU A 58 -8.28 2.52 -7.07
CA GLU A 58 -8.32 1.37 -6.14
C GLU A 58 -7.63 0.13 -6.71
N ASP A 59 -7.83 -0.16 -7.99
CA ASP A 59 -7.18 -1.26 -8.69
C ASP A 59 -5.65 -1.04 -8.72
N ALA A 60 -5.21 0.20 -8.94
CA ALA A 60 -3.79 0.55 -8.90
C ALA A 60 -3.19 0.40 -7.50
N ILE A 61 -3.90 0.82 -6.44
CA ILE A 61 -3.47 0.64 -5.05
C ILE A 61 -3.29 -0.86 -4.75
N THR A 62 -4.26 -1.69 -5.14
CA THR A 62 -4.19 -3.14 -4.95
C THR A 62 -3.00 -3.76 -5.69
N SER A 63 -2.74 -3.32 -6.93
CA SER A 63 -1.58 -3.77 -7.69
C SER A 63 -0.26 -3.38 -7.02
N VAL A 64 -0.16 -2.15 -6.50
CA VAL A 64 1.03 -1.66 -5.81
C VAL A 64 1.27 -2.44 -4.51
N GLU A 65 0.24 -2.62 -3.68
CA GLU A 65 0.37 -3.39 -2.44
C GLU A 65 0.75 -4.85 -2.70
N ARG A 66 0.23 -5.47 -3.76
CA ARG A 66 0.65 -6.82 -4.16
C ARG A 66 2.15 -6.88 -4.49
N ASP A 67 2.68 -5.87 -5.17
CA ASP A 67 4.11 -5.81 -5.49
C ASP A 67 4.96 -5.60 -4.23
N TYR A 68 4.50 -4.78 -3.28
CA TYR A 68 5.17 -4.63 -1.98
C TYR A 68 5.11 -5.91 -1.16
N ALA A 69 3.97 -6.61 -1.11
CA ALA A 69 3.81 -7.88 -0.41
C ALA A 69 4.74 -8.98 -0.96
N LYS A 70 5.00 -9.00 -2.28
CA LYS A 70 6.00 -9.90 -2.89
C LYS A 70 7.44 -9.53 -2.55
N SER A 71 7.70 -8.25 -2.24
CA SER A 71 9.05 -7.73 -2.02
C SER A 71 9.48 -7.83 -0.56
N VAL A 72 8.53 -7.82 0.38
CA VAL A 72 8.79 -8.13 1.79
C VAL A 72 8.87 -9.66 1.89
N PRO A 73 10.04 -10.26 2.22
CA PRO A 73 10.06 -11.68 2.54
C PRO A 73 9.08 -11.92 3.67
N GLU A 74 8.16 -12.86 3.50
CA GLU A 74 7.31 -13.31 4.60
C GLU A 74 8.25 -13.62 5.78
N PRO A 75 8.10 -13.00 6.96
CA PRO A 75 8.84 -13.45 8.12
C PRO A 75 8.46 -14.91 8.29
N ASP A 76 9.42 -15.80 8.07
CA ASP A 76 9.21 -17.23 8.11
C ASP A 76 8.61 -17.54 9.50
N PRO A 77 7.33 -17.94 9.60
CA PRO A 77 6.68 -18.12 10.90
C PRO A 77 7.39 -19.20 11.73
N LEU A 78 8.20 -20.05 11.08
CA LEU A 78 9.06 -21.02 11.73
C LEU A 78 10.27 -20.40 12.44
N ALA A 79 10.79 -19.28 11.94
CA ALA A 79 11.93 -18.57 12.52
C ALA A 79 11.58 -17.92 13.87
N GLU A 80 10.33 -17.45 14.04
CA GLU A 80 9.83 -16.95 15.34
C GLU A 80 9.77 -18.07 16.39
N LEU A 81 9.37 -19.28 15.97
CA LEU A 81 9.28 -20.43 16.88
C LEU A 81 10.67 -20.93 17.30
N GLU A 82 11.64 -20.99 16.39
CA GLU A 82 13.01 -21.41 16.69
C GLU A 82 13.71 -20.48 17.72
N HIS A 83 13.41 -19.18 17.67
CA HIS A 83 13.90 -18.20 18.65
C HIS A 83 13.27 -18.37 20.04
N ILE A 84 12.00 -18.79 20.11
CA ILE A 84 11.31 -19.13 21.37
C ILE A 84 11.90 -20.42 21.96
N PHE A 85 12.10 -21.47 21.15
CA PHE A 85 12.67 -22.74 21.62
C PHE A 85 14.11 -22.57 22.11
N SER A 86 14.93 -21.78 21.40
CA SER A 86 16.31 -21.45 21.80
C SER A 86 16.38 -20.68 23.12
N SER A 87 15.37 -19.87 23.42
CA SER A 87 15.29 -19.11 24.69
C SER A 87 14.91 -19.99 25.88
N ILE A 88 14.17 -21.08 25.65
CA ILE A 88 13.74 -22.02 26.69
C ILE A 88 14.85 -23.01 27.06
N ASP A 89 15.66 -23.47 26.10
CA ASP A 89 16.74 -24.44 26.33
C ASP A 89 17.84 -23.88 27.26
N ARG A 90 18.11 -22.57 27.15
CA ARG A 90 19.12 -21.87 27.97
C ARG A 90 18.80 -21.81 29.47
N ASN A 91 17.55 -22.03 29.86
CA ASN A 91 17.09 -21.95 31.26
C ASN A 91 17.21 -23.29 32.03
N LYS A 92 17.82 -24.32 31.43
CA LYS A 92 17.90 -25.66 32.05
C LYS A 92 19.24 -26.00 32.72
N ASN A 93 20.18 -25.04 32.76
CA ASN A 93 21.47 -25.18 33.44
C ASN A 93 21.57 -24.21 34.64
N HIS A 94 20.80 -24.46 35.71
CA HIS A 94 21.14 -23.95 37.04
C HIS A 94 20.59 -24.82 38.16
#